data_AF-A0A239IY81-F1
#
_entry.id   AF-A0A239IY81-F1
#
_cell.length_a   1.000
_cell.length_b   1.000
_cell.length_c   1.000
_cell.angle_alpha   90.00
_cell.angle_beta   90.00
_cell.angle_gamma   90.00
#
_symmetry.space_group_name_H-M   'P 1'
#
loop_
_entity.id
_entity.type
_entity.pdbx_description
1 polymer ?
#
loop_
_entity_poly.entity_id
_entity_poly.type
_entity_poly.pdbx_seq_one_letter_code
_entity_poly.pdbx_strand_id
1 'polypeptide(L)'
;MDDDPRQEAALQLRRLSIDLDAVGQRFATLHGLGRTDVRALVAIMDAARRGEALTAGALGRTVDLSSASVTALVDRLERVGHVRRVRDADDRRRVTLEISPAAMAAGAEFFGGLNRDLMAAMAAYPDDELAVVQRFLTEMSAVISRHAHGGEPSA
;
A
#
# COMPACT_ATOMS: atom_id res chain seq x y z
N MET A 1 1.96 -27.46 -26.41
CA MET A 1 1.21 -26.54 -25.54
C MET A 1 1.80 -25.19 -25.86
N ASP A 2 1.08 -24.35 -26.60
CA ASP A 2 1.48 -22.95 -26.76
C ASP A 2 1.35 -22.30 -25.39
N ASP A 3 2.46 -21.81 -24.84
CA ASP A 3 2.43 -20.91 -23.69
C ASP A 3 1.77 -19.60 -24.15
N ASP A 4 0.49 -19.42 -23.82
CA ASP A 4 -0.17 -18.12 -24.03
C ASP A 4 0.60 -17.08 -23.22
N PRO A 5 1.22 -16.07 -23.85
CA PRO A 5 1.98 -15.04 -23.14
C PRO A 5 1.14 -14.32 -22.09
N ARG A 6 -0.20 -14.29 -22.24
CA ARG A 6 -1.11 -13.76 -21.21
C ARG A 6 -1.15 -14.62 -19.96
N GLN A 7 -1.11 -15.94 -20.12
CA GLN A 7 -1.11 -16.88 -19.00
C GLN A 7 0.21 -16.79 -18.23
N GLU A 8 1.34 -16.71 -18.93
CA GLU A 8 2.64 -16.56 -18.29
C GLU A 8 2.74 -15.23 -17.54
N ALA A 9 2.29 -14.12 -18.14
CA ALA A 9 2.24 -12.82 -17.46
C ALA A 9 1.36 -12.86 -16.19
N ALA A 10 0.22 -13.56 -16.23
CA ALA A 10 -0.65 -13.72 -15.06
C ALA A 10 0.02 -14.54 -13.94
N LEU A 11 0.76 -15.60 -14.29
CA LEU A 11 1.53 -16.39 -13.33
C LEU A 11 2.65 -15.57 -12.68
N GLN A 12 3.38 -14.79 -13.48
CA GLN A 12 4.43 -13.89 -12.99
C GLN A 12 3.87 -12.82 -12.06
N LEU A 13 2.74 -12.20 -12.42
CA LEU A 13 2.05 -11.23 -11.57
C LEU A 13 1.65 -11.85 -10.22
N ARG A 14 1.05 -13.05 -10.23
CA ARG A 14 0.69 -13.76 -9.00
C ARG A 14 1.90 -14.05 -8.13
N ARG A 15 2.99 -14.54 -8.72
CA ARG A 15 4.22 -14.87 -7.99
C ARG A 15 4.80 -13.62 -7.34
N LEU A 16 4.94 -12.53 -8.10
CA LEU A 16 5.44 -11.26 -7.59
C LEU A 16 4.58 -10.73 -6.45
N SER A 17 3.25 -10.84 -6.54
CA SER A 17 2.35 -10.44 -5.45
C SER A 17 2.60 -11.23 -4.17
N ILE A 18 2.81 -12.55 -4.26
CA ILE A 18 3.07 -13.41 -3.10
C ILE A 18 4.41 -13.05 -2.46
N ASP A 19 5.44 -12.84 -3.27
CA ASP A 19 6.79 -12.50 -2.78
C ASP A 19 6.79 -11.12 -2.10
N LEU A 20 6.09 -10.13 -2.67
CA LEU A 20 5.94 -8.80 -2.06
C LEU A 20 5.13 -8.85 -0.74
N ASP A 21 4.04 -9.63 -0.71
CA ASP A 21 3.26 -9.84 0.53
C ASP A 21 4.13 -10.48 1.63
N ALA A 22 5.01 -11.43 1.29
CA ALA A 22 5.91 -12.06 2.23
C ALA A 22 6.94 -11.06 2.82
N VAL A 23 7.47 -10.15 2.01
CA VAL A 23 8.34 -9.07 2.49
C VAL A 23 7.56 -8.14 3.42
N GLY A 24 6.35 -7.73 3.04
CA GLY A 24 5.48 -6.90 3.88
C GLY A 24 5.15 -7.58 5.22
N GLN A 25 4.87 -8.88 5.21
CA GLN A 25 4.59 -9.66 6.42
C GLN A 25 5.79 -9.76 7.36
N ARG A 26 7.02 -9.78 6.82
CA ARG A 26 8.25 -9.71 7.64
C ARG A 26 8.35 -8.37 8.36
N PHE A 27 8.12 -7.26 7.66
CA PHE A 27 8.07 -5.94 8.29
C PHE A 27 7.00 -5.89 9.38
N ALA A 28 5.79 -6.38 9.07
CA ALA A 28 4.69 -6.41 10.02
C ALA A 28 5.05 -7.17 11.31
N THR A 29 5.68 -8.33 11.16
CA THR A 29 6.08 -9.18 12.29
C THR A 29 7.13 -8.51 13.18
N LEU A 30 8.13 -7.85 12.57
CA LEU A 30 9.18 -7.13 13.30
C LEU A 30 8.64 -5.94 14.10
N HIS A 31 7.58 -5.31 13.62
CA HIS A 31 6.95 -4.13 14.25
C HIS A 31 5.68 -4.47 15.05
N GLY A 32 5.35 -5.75 15.23
CA GLY A 32 4.15 -6.17 15.97
C GLY A 32 2.83 -5.70 15.34
N LEU A 33 2.80 -5.56 14.02
CA LEU A 33 1.66 -5.08 13.24
C LEU A 33 0.81 -6.23 12.74
N GLY A 34 -0.51 -6.05 12.79
CA GLY A 34 -1.46 -6.94 12.12
C GLY A 34 -1.61 -6.63 10.63
N ARG A 35 -2.26 -7.54 9.89
CA ARG A 35 -2.54 -7.36 8.45
C ARG A 35 -3.27 -6.05 8.13
N THR A 36 -4.25 -5.70 8.95
CA THR A 36 -5.03 -4.46 8.78
C THR A 36 -4.21 -3.20 9.09
N ASP A 37 -3.24 -3.31 9.99
CA ASP A 37 -2.31 -2.22 10.31
C ASP A 37 -1.45 -1.87 9.09
N VAL A 38 -0.89 -2.89 8.44
CA VAL A 38 -0.10 -2.72 7.21
C VAL A 38 -0.94 -2.09 6.10
N ARG A 39 -2.16 -2.59 5.85
CA ARG A 39 -3.07 -2.00 4.86
C ARG A 39 -3.35 -0.53 5.14
N ALA A 40 -3.51 -0.16 6.41
CA ALA A 40 -3.74 1.22 6.80
C ALA A 40 -2.53 2.11 6.59
N LEU A 41 -1.33 1.63 6.92
CA LEU A 41 -0.08 2.36 6.65
C LEU A 41 0.10 2.57 5.14
N VAL A 42 -0.13 1.56 4.31
CA VAL A 42 -0.09 1.67 2.84
C VAL A 42 -1.09 2.72 2.35
N ALA A 43 -2.34 2.69 2.83
CA ALA A 43 -3.36 3.68 2.44
C ALA A 43 -2.96 5.12 2.81
N ILE A 44 -2.37 5.33 3.99
CA ILE A 44 -1.87 6.65 4.42
C ILE A 44 -0.70 7.10 3.53
N MET A 45 0.25 6.22 3.24
CA MET A 45 1.38 6.52 2.34
C MET A 45 0.90 6.84 0.92
N ASP A 46 -0.07 6.10 0.39
CA ASP A 46 -0.63 6.29 -0.94
C ASP A 46 -1.33 7.65 -1.06
N ALA A 47 -2.12 8.04 -0.06
CA ALA A 47 -2.73 9.36 -0.01
C ALA A 47 -1.67 10.46 0.02
N ALA A 48 -0.64 10.33 0.86
CA ALA A 48 0.46 11.30 0.93
C ALA A 48 1.20 11.44 -0.41
N ARG A 49 1.46 10.33 -1.12
CA ARG A 49 2.09 10.36 -2.46
C ARG A 49 1.26 11.08 -3.50
N ARG A 50 -0.08 11.07 -3.37
CA ARG A 50 -1.00 11.83 -4.23
C ARG A 50 -1.21 13.27 -3.78
N GLY A 51 -0.59 13.71 -2.67
CA GLY A 51 -0.85 15.01 -2.07
C GLY A 51 -2.24 15.12 -1.45
N GLU A 52 -2.87 13.99 -1.12
CA GLU A 52 -4.21 13.93 -0.56
C GLU A 52 -4.18 13.80 0.97
N ALA A 53 -5.04 14.56 1.63
CA ALA A 53 -5.23 14.48 3.07
C ALA A 53 -6.19 13.33 3.44
N LEU A 54 -5.69 12.31 4.16
CA LEU A 54 -6.51 11.15 4.57
C LEU A 54 -7.05 11.31 5.99
N THR A 55 -8.38 11.32 6.15
CA THR A 55 -9.03 11.32 7.48
C THR A 55 -9.27 9.91 7.98
N ALA A 56 -9.47 9.72 9.29
CA ALA A 56 -9.81 8.41 9.85
C ALA A 56 -11.08 7.80 9.22
N GLY A 57 -12.10 8.61 8.96
CA GLY A 57 -13.32 8.14 8.29
C GLY A 57 -13.07 7.71 6.84
N ALA A 58 -12.19 8.41 6.11
CA ALA A 58 -11.79 8.01 4.76
C ALA A 58 -10.96 6.72 4.77
N LEU A 59 -10.00 6.61 5.70
CA LEU A 59 -9.23 5.40 5.92
C LEU A 59 -10.14 4.20 6.19
N GLY A 60 -11.17 4.35 7.03
CA GLY A 60 -12.11 3.28 7.35
C GLY A 60 -12.80 2.71 6.11
N ARG A 61 -13.17 3.57 5.14
CA ARG A 61 -13.70 3.11 3.85
C ARG A 61 -12.65 2.40 3.00
N THR A 62 -11.41 2.89 3.01
CA THR A 62 -10.31 2.29 2.23
C THR A 62 -9.93 0.90 2.72
N VAL A 63 -9.94 0.66 4.04
CA VAL A 63 -9.56 -0.64 4.62
C VAL A 63 -10.75 -1.51 5.05
N ASP A 64 -11.97 -1.12 4.65
CA ASP A 64 -13.23 -1.82 4.96
C ASP A 64 -13.45 -2.05 6.47
N LEU A 65 -13.44 -0.96 7.23
CA LEU A 65 -13.63 -0.95 8.68
C LEU A 65 -14.74 0.01 9.10
N SER A 66 -15.46 -0.37 10.15
CA SER A 66 -16.40 0.51 10.85
C SER A 66 -15.67 1.73 11.46
N SER A 67 -16.41 2.80 11.75
CA SER A 67 -15.87 4.00 12.41
C SER A 67 -15.20 3.69 13.77
N ALA A 68 -15.81 2.80 14.56
CA ALA A 68 -15.24 2.37 15.84
C ALA A 68 -13.94 1.58 15.63
N SER A 69 -13.94 0.66 14.66
CA SER A 69 -12.78 -0.18 14.33
C SER A 69 -11.61 0.63 13.78
N VAL A 70 -11.86 1.62 12.91
CA VAL A 70 -10.80 2.48 12.38
C VAL A 70 -10.23 3.40 13.46
N THR A 71 -11.06 3.87 14.40
CA THR A 71 -10.56 4.67 15.54
C THR A 71 -9.59 3.85 16.39
N ALA A 72 -9.99 2.64 16.79
CA ALA A 72 -9.13 1.74 17.57
C ALA A 72 -7.84 1.33 16.82
N LEU A 73 -7.92 1.17 15.49
CA LEU A 73 -6.78 0.94 14.62
C LEU A 73 -5.80 2.12 14.65
N VAL A 74 -6.29 3.34 14.44
CA VAL A 74 -5.44 4.54 14.45
C VAL A 74 -4.81 4.74 15.83
N ASP A 75 -5.57 4.57 16.91
CA ASP A 75 -5.05 4.70 18.27
C ASP A 75 -3.93 3.68 18.54
N ARG A 76 -4.08 2.45 18.06
CA ARG A 76 -3.03 1.43 18.13
C ARG A 76 -1.79 1.88 17.36
N LEU A 77 -1.94 2.35 16.12
CA LEU A 77 -0.84 2.80 15.26
C LEU A 77 -0.12 4.03 15.82
N GLU A 78 -0.84 4.97 16.45
CA GLU A 78 -0.23 6.09 17.16
C GLU A 78 0.55 5.63 18.39
N ARG A 79 -0.02 4.70 19.18
CA ARG A 79 0.64 4.17 20.38
C ARG A 79 1.98 3.47 20.08
N VAL A 80 2.07 2.78 18.95
CA VAL A 80 3.33 2.16 18.49
C VAL A 80 4.21 3.12 17.69
N GLY A 81 3.81 4.40 17.60
CA GLY A 81 4.59 5.46 16.98
C GLY A 81 4.61 5.44 15.46
N HIS A 82 3.68 4.74 14.79
CA HIS A 82 3.66 4.62 13.33
C HIS A 82 2.87 5.71 12.62
N VAL A 83 1.81 6.21 13.24
CA VAL A 83 0.94 7.24 12.69
C VAL A 83 0.88 8.41 13.65
N ARG A 84 0.54 9.59 13.14
CA ARG A 84 0.16 10.77 13.92
C ARG A 84 -1.05 11.46 13.30
N ARG A 85 -1.92 11.97 14.16
CA ARG A 85 -3.00 12.87 13.78
C ARG A 85 -2.49 14.31 13.66
N VAL A 86 -2.76 14.93 12.53
CA VAL A 86 -2.36 16.31 12.23
C VAL A 86 -3.60 17.14 11.90
N ARG A 87 -3.63 18.40 12.32
CA ARG A 87 -4.70 19.32 11.87
C ARG A 87 -4.42 19.69 10.43
N ASP A 88 -5.44 19.58 9.59
CA ASP A 88 -5.38 19.96 8.19
C ASP A 88 -5.05 21.46 8.07
N ALA A 89 -4.14 21.78 7.15
CA ALA A 89 -3.62 23.14 6.97
C ALA A 89 -4.65 24.06 6.31
N ASP A 90 -5.50 23.51 5.43
CA ASP A 90 -6.50 24.25 4.67
C ASP A 90 -7.82 24.35 5.44
N ASP A 91 -8.15 23.33 6.25
CA ASP A 91 -9.30 23.34 7.16
C ASP A 91 -8.94 22.82 8.55
N ARG A 92 -8.64 23.74 9.48
CA ARG A 92 -8.27 23.40 10.87
C ARG A 92 -9.33 22.62 11.65
N ARG A 93 -10.55 22.46 11.13
CA ARG A 93 -11.60 21.61 11.72
C ARG A 93 -11.41 20.14 11.36
N ARG A 94 -10.59 19.83 10.36
CA ARG A 94 -10.27 18.47 9.92
C ARG A 94 -9.00 17.96 10.58
N VAL A 95 -9.04 16.68 10.95
CA VAL A 95 -7.89 15.93 11.44
C VAL A 95 -7.54 14.86 10.41
N THR A 96 -6.28 14.83 10.00
CA THR A 96 -5.73 13.95 8.99
C THR A 96 -4.70 13.03 9.61
N LEU A 97 -4.37 11.96 8.90
CA LEU A 97 -3.45 10.92 9.33
C LEU A 97 -2.17 11.03 8.50
N GLU A 98 -1.03 10.97 9.19
CA GLU A 98 0.27 10.94 8.55
C GLU A 98 1.14 9.84 9.14
N ILE A 99 2.01 9.25 8.32
CA ILE A 99 3.07 8.37 8.82
C ILE A 99 4.04 9.20 9.66
N SER A 100 4.44 8.69 10.81
CA SER A 100 5.41 9.38 11.66
C SER A 100 6.81 9.38 11.01
N PRO A 101 7.67 10.36 11.32
CA PRO A 101 9.06 10.34 10.88
C PRO A 101 9.81 9.07 11.29
N ALA A 102 9.54 8.54 12.50
CA ALA A 102 10.15 7.32 12.98
C ALA A 102 9.73 6.09 12.15
N ALA A 103 8.47 6.03 11.73
CA ALA A 103 7.98 4.95 10.88
C ALA A 103 8.46 5.05 9.43
N MET A 104 8.60 6.27 8.91
CA MET A 104 9.26 6.46 7.61
C MET A 104 10.72 5.99 7.67
N ALA A 105 11.45 6.31 8.74
CA ALA A 105 12.82 5.86 8.94
C ALA A 105 12.92 4.33 9.05
N ALA A 106 12.05 3.69 9.84
CA ALA A 106 11.99 2.23 9.95
C ALA A 106 11.67 1.55 8.62
N GLY A 107 10.72 2.11 7.86
CA GLY A 107 10.41 1.63 6.51
C GLY A 107 11.60 1.79 5.56
N ALA A 108 12.28 2.93 5.58
CA ALA A 108 13.46 3.17 4.76
C ALA A 108 14.62 2.24 5.11
N GLU A 109 14.83 1.94 6.39
CA GLU A 109 15.83 0.99 6.85
C GLU A 109 15.53 -0.43 6.37
N PHE A 110 14.28 -0.88 6.54
CA PHE A 110 13.88 -2.24 6.19
C PHE A 110 13.77 -2.46 4.67
N PHE A 111 13.09 -1.57 3.95
CA PHE A 111 12.85 -1.70 2.51
C PHE A 111 13.95 -1.09 1.65
N GLY A 112 14.88 -0.34 2.23
CA GLY A 112 15.91 0.39 1.47
C GLY A 112 16.81 -0.52 0.63
N GLY A 113 17.19 -1.69 1.15
CA GLY A 113 17.93 -2.70 0.39
C GLY A 113 17.14 -3.19 -0.82
N LEU A 114 15.92 -3.67 -0.58
CA LEU A 114 15.02 -4.14 -1.63
C LEU A 114 14.77 -3.06 -2.70
N ASN A 115 14.49 -1.82 -2.28
CA ASN A 115 14.25 -0.73 -3.22
C ASN A 115 15.48 -0.45 -4.09
N ARG A 116 16.69 -0.44 -3.52
CA ARG A 116 17.93 -0.28 -4.31
C ARG A 116 18.09 -1.38 -5.35
N ASP A 117 17.88 -2.63 -4.96
CA ASP A 117 18.06 -3.78 -5.85
C ASP A 117 17.00 -3.79 -6.96
N LEU A 118 15.75 -3.44 -6.66
CA LEU A 118 14.69 -3.27 -7.66
C LEU A 118 15.01 -2.14 -8.64
N MET A 119 15.48 -0.98 -8.16
CA MET A 119 15.88 0.14 -9.04
C MET A 119 17.06 -0.25 -9.94
N ALA A 120 18.05 -0.97 -9.41
CA ALA A 120 19.18 -1.46 -10.19
C ALA A 120 18.75 -2.46 -11.28
N ALA A 121 17.79 -3.35 -10.97
CA ALA A 121 17.22 -4.27 -11.95
C ALA A 121 16.45 -3.52 -13.05
N MET A 122 15.71 -2.47 -12.70
CA MET A 122 14.96 -1.64 -13.67
C MET A 122 15.86 -0.76 -14.54
N ALA A 123 17.06 -0.39 -14.06
CA ALA A 123 17.99 0.46 -14.81
C ALA A 123 18.50 -0.17 -16.13
N ALA A 124 18.32 -1.49 -16.31
CA ALA A 124 18.66 -2.18 -17.54
C ALA A 124 17.60 -2.02 -18.65
N TYR A 125 16.41 -1.52 -18.32
CA TYR A 125 15.30 -1.40 -19.27
C TYR A 125 15.24 0.01 -19.88
N PRO A 126 15.00 0.12 -21.19
CA PRO A 126 14.63 1.38 -21.85
C PRO A 126 13.37 2.01 -21.25
N ASP A 127 13.29 3.34 -21.27
CA ASP A 127 12.15 4.10 -20.71
C ASP A 127 10.81 3.76 -21.38
N ASP A 128 10.81 3.45 -22.68
CA ASP A 128 9.62 3.07 -23.43
C ASP A 128 9.12 1.66 -23.05
N GLU A 129 10.02 0.72 -22.78
CA GLU A 129 9.66 -0.57 -22.20
C GLU A 129 9.07 -0.42 -20.79
N LEU A 130 9.70 0.40 -19.94
CA LEU A 130 9.18 0.71 -18.61
C LEU A 130 7.80 1.38 -18.67
N ALA A 131 7.56 2.25 -19.66
CA ALA A 131 6.25 2.87 -19.88
C ALA A 131 5.16 1.84 -20.24
N VAL A 132 5.50 0.81 -21.03
CA VAL A 132 4.57 -0.30 -21.33
C VAL A 132 4.27 -1.10 -20.06
N VAL A 133 5.29 -1.44 -19.27
CA VAL A 133 5.12 -2.17 -18.00
C VAL A 133 4.29 -1.35 -17.01
N GLN A 134 4.55 -0.04 -16.87
CA GLN A 134 3.78 0.85 -16.02
C GLN A 134 2.30 0.86 -16.41
N ARG A 135 1.99 0.97 -17.71
CA ARG A 135 0.61 0.91 -18.19
C ARG A 135 -0.05 -0.42 -17.84
N PHE A 136 0.63 -1.54 -18.12
CA PHE A 136 0.14 -2.88 -17.80
C PHE A 136 -0.15 -3.05 -16.31
N LEU A 137 0.79 -2.70 -15.43
CA LEU A 137 0.62 -2.79 -13.98
C LEU A 137 -0.53 -1.91 -13.48
N THR A 138 -0.67 -0.69 -14.03
CA THR A 138 -1.77 0.22 -13.66
C THR A 138 -3.13 -0.39 -14.00
N GLU A 139 -3.28 -0.95 -15.20
CA GLU A 139 -4.52 -1.62 -15.63
C GLU A 139 -4.83 -2.84 -14.76
N MET A 140 -3.84 -3.69 -14.49
CA MET A 140 -4.02 -4.89 -13.66
C MET A 140 -4.35 -4.53 -12.21
N SER A 141 -3.66 -3.56 -11.61
CA SER A 141 -3.96 -3.06 -10.26
C SER A 141 -5.37 -2.49 -10.17
N ALA A 142 -5.85 -1.78 -11.20
CA ALA A 142 -7.23 -1.29 -11.25
C ALA A 142 -8.24 -2.45 -11.31
N VAL A 143 -7.99 -3.49 -12.09
CA VAL A 143 -8.84 -4.70 -12.16
C VAL A 143 -8.88 -5.41 -10.80
N ILE A 144 -7.73 -5.67 -10.19
CA ILE A 144 -7.62 -6.38 -8.91
C ILE A 144 -8.28 -5.58 -7.79
N SER A 145 -8.03 -4.26 -7.75
CA SER A 145 -8.61 -3.37 -6.73
C SER A 145 -10.13 -3.35 -6.80
N ARG A 146 -10.74 -3.39 -7.98
CA ARG A 146 -12.21 -3.50 -8.11
C ARG A 146 -12.76 -4.78 -7.51
N HIS A 147 -12.06 -5.90 -7.63
CA HIS A 147 -12.50 -7.17 -7.03
C HIS A 147 -12.20 -7.25 -5.53
N ALA A 148 -11.14 -6.58 -5.06
CA ALA A 148 -10.81 -6.54 -3.64
C ALA A 148 -11.74 -5.64 -2.81
N HIS A 149 -12.41 -4.67 -3.44
CA HIS A 149 -13.30 -3.69 -2.78
C HIS A 149 -14.74 -3.70 -3.32
N GLY A 150 -15.02 -4.49 -4.36
CA GLY A 150 -16.35 -4.73 -4.88
C GLY A 150 -16.99 -5.89 -4.13
N GLY A 151 -18.13 -5.64 -3.50
CA GLY A 151 -18.96 -6.67 -2.87
C GLY A 151 -19.34 -7.79 -3.83
N GLU A 152 -19.81 -8.90 -3.24
CA GLU A 152 -20.14 -10.20 -3.82
C GLU A 152 -20.44 -10.23 -5.34
N PRO A 153 -20.01 -11.29 -6.07
CA PRO A 153 -20.43 -11.50 -7.43
C PRO A 153 -21.97 -11.52 -7.48
N SER A 154 -22.56 -10.53 -8.14
CA SER A 154 -23.96 -10.60 -8.55
C SER A 154 -24.07 -11.54 -9.73
N ALA A 155 -24.25 -12.84 -9.45
CA ALA A 155 -25.07 -13.84 -10.17
C ALA A 155 -24.59 -15.26 -9.85
#